data_AF-G0UKI2-F1
#
_entry.id   AF-G0UKI2-F1
#
_cell.length_a   1.000
_cell.length_b   1.000
_cell.length_c   1.000
_cell.angle_alpha   90.00
_cell.angle_beta   90.00
_cell.angle_gamma   90.00
#
_symmetry.space_group_name_H-M   'P 1'
#
loop_
_entity.id
_entity.type
_entity.pdbx_description
1 polymer ?
#
loop_
_entity_poly.entity_id
_entity_poly.type
_entity_poly.pdbx_seq_one_letter_code
_entity_poly.pdbx_strand_id
1 'polypeptide(L)'
;MSTENYVDGDLGPVFSNAEPLTLPVVVQLLRDRRDAVFDEPGSGLLEHTLKQVELMQETCADEMNVQRVGEMRLRLRVDGNYGCTNAHLGNFSFDRDGNITGVPEGDLNNDVDGDFSASEAQRMKAFEVVALATLRPKTVDEAVVLVPSLARFEPSELGSALGTLDSF
;
A
#
# COMPACT_ATOMS: atom_id res chain seq x y z
N MET A 1 14.12 16.70 -16.04
CA MET A 1 13.77 15.29 -16.34
C MET A 1 13.48 14.65 -15.00
N SER A 2 12.23 14.28 -14.72
CA SER A 2 11.90 13.55 -13.50
C SER A 2 12.59 12.18 -13.57
N THR A 3 13.55 11.97 -12.68
CA THR A 3 14.31 10.73 -12.56
C THR A 3 13.43 9.70 -11.87
N GLU A 4 12.95 8.71 -12.62
CA GLU A 4 12.22 7.55 -12.08
C GLU A 4 13.01 6.90 -10.95
N ASN A 5 12.33 6.54 -9.85
CA ASN A 5 12.93 5.80 -8.75
C ASN A 5 12.01 4.66 -8.33
N TYR A 6 12.24 3.49 -8.91
CA TYR A 6 11.49 2.27 -8.64
C TYR A 6 11.62 1.77 -7.20
N VAL A 7 12.70 2.11 -6.50
CA VAL A 7 12.90 1.72 -5.09
C VAL A 7 11.93 2.49 -4.19
N ASP A 8 11.74 3.78 -4.46
CA ASP A 8 10.81 4.64 -3.72
C ASP A 8 9.37 4.51 -4.25
N GLY A 9 9.16 3.70 -5.28
CA GLY A 9 7.87 3.56 -5.94
C GLY A 9 7.47 4.78 -6.76
N ASP A 10 8.43 5.54 -7.26
CA ASP A 10 8.20 6.57 -8.28
C ASP A 10 8.42 5.96 -9.66
N LEU A 11 7.32 5.57 -10.31
CA LEU A 11 7.31 4.94 -11.62
C LEU A 11 7.38 5.95 -12.78
N GLY A 12 7.57 7.25 -12.47
CA GLY A 12 7.53 8.31 -13.46
C GLY A 12 6.10 8.77 -13.80
N PRO A 13 5.96 9.91 -14.49
CA PRO A 13 4.67 10.63 -14.61
C PRO A 13 3.60 9.86 -15.39
N VAL A 14 3.99 8.96 -16.31
CA VAL A 14 3.03 8.16 -17.09
C VAL A 14 2.40 7.09 -16.21
N PHE A 15 3.21 6.38 -15.42
CA PHE A 15 2.75 5.26 -14.60
C PHE A 15 2.23 5.69 -13.23
N SER A 16 2.71 6.81 -12.69
CA SER A 16 2.19 7.38 -11.44
C SER A 16 0.74 7.86 -11.55
N ASN A 17 0.26 8.12 -12.77
CA ASN A 17 -1.15 8.47 -13.05
C ASN A 17 -1.96 7.30 -13.62
N ALA A 18 -1.33 6.16 -13.90
CA ALA A 18 -2.02 4.99 -14.43
C ALA A 18 -2.69 4.22 -13.28
N GLU A 19 -3.87 3.65 -13.56
CA GLU A 19 -4.52 2.72 -12.65
C GLU A 19 -4.02 1.29 -12.95
N PRO A 20 -3.26 0.67 -12.03
CA PRO A 20 -2.81 -0.70 -12.22
C PRO A 20 -3.99 -1.67 -12.03
N LEU A 21 -4.09 -2.66 -12.91
CA LEU A 21 -5.13 -3.68 -12.86
C LEU A 21 -4.60 -4.96 -12.23
N THR A 22 -5.42 -5.63 -11.44
CA THR A 22 -5.12 -6.97 -10.93
C THR A 22 -5.22 -8.01 -12.05
N LEU A 23 -4.45 -9.11 -11.96
CA LEU A 23 -4.52 -10.17 -12.97
C LEU A 23 -5.93 -10.76 -13.14
N PRO A 24 -6.72 -10.99 -12.07
CA PRO A 24 -8.11 -11.42 -12.23
C PRO A 24 -8.98 -10.47 -13.06
N VAL A 25 -8.84 -9.15 -12.85
CA VAL A 25 -9.54 -8.14 -13.65
C VAL A 25 -9.07 -8.18 -15.11
N VAL A 26 -7.76 -8.31 -15.35
CA VAL A 26 -7.20 -8.44 -16.70
C VAL A 26 -7.74 -9.68 -17.41
N VAL A 27 -7.85 -10.83 -16.73
CA VAL A 27 -8.45 -12.04 -17.32
C VAL A 27 -9.88 -11.78 -17.77
N GLN A 28 -10.69 -11.14 -16.92
CA GLN A 28 -12.08 -10.84 -17.28
C GLN A 28 -12.15 -9.95 -18.54
N LEU A 29 -11.34 -8.89 -18.59
CA LEU A 29 -11.28 -8.01 -19.76
C LEU A 29 -10.83 -8.73 -21.04
N LEU A 30 -9.86 -9.65 -20.94
CA LEU A 30 -9.37 -10.42 -22.07
C LEU A 30 -10.42 -11.44 -22.55
N ARG A 31 -11.19 -12.06 -21.63
CA ARG A 31 -12.31 -12.95 -21.98
C ARG A 31 -13.42 -12.20 -22.69
N ASP A 32 -13.84 -11.07 -22.14
CA ASP A 32 -14.88 -10.23 -22.73
C ASP A 32 -14.47 -9.76 -24.13
N ARG A 33 -13.19 -9.38 -24.31
CA ARG A 33 -12.66 -9.00 -25.62
C ARG A 33 -12.63 -10.17 -26.60
N ARG A 34 -12.21 -11.36 -26.17
CA ARG A 34 -12.18 -12.57 -27.02
C ARG A 34 -13.58 -12.91 -27.51
N ASP A 35 -14.55 -12.87 -26.62
CA ASP A 35 -15.93 -13.26 -26.92
C ASP A 35 -16.63 -12.24 -27.85
N ALA A 36 -16.21 -10.97 -27.80
CA ALA A 36 -16.71 -9.93 -28.69
C ALA A 36 -16.09 -9.94 -30.10
N VAL A 37 -14.91 -10.54 -30.29
CA VAL A 37 -14.02 -10.28 -31.44
C VAL A 37 -13.55 -11.56 -32.13
N PHE A 38 -14.50 -12.46 -32.37
CA PHE A 38 -14.22 -13.71 -33.07
C PHE A 38 -13.64 -13.41 -34.48
N ASP A 39 -12.43 -13.92 -34.74
CA ASP A 39 -11.75 -13.92 -36.05
C ASP A 39 -11.09 -12.60 -36.54
N GLU A 40 -10.77 -11.64 -35.66
CA GLU A 40 -9.95 -10.47 -36.05
C GLU A 40 -8.43 -10.74 -36.10
N PRO A 41 -7.66 -9.95 -36.90
CA PRO A 41 -6.22 -9.95 -36.84
C PRO A 41 -5.72 -9.67 -35.41
N GLY A 42 -5.01 -10.62 -34.81
CA GLY A 42 -4.51 -10.52 -33.44
C GLY A 42 -5.22 -11.42 -32.43
N SER A 43 -6.27 -12.15 -32.82
CA SER A 43 -6.94 -13.17 -31.99
C SER A 43 -5.96 -14.19 -31.40
N GLY A 44 -4.97 -14.64 -32.17
CA GLY A 44 -3.94 -15.55 -31.68
C GLY A 44 -3.06 -14.97 -30.56
N LEU A 45 -2.74 -13.68 -30.62
CA LEU A 45 -2.01 -12.99 -29.53
C LEU A 45 -2.89 -12.82 -28.30
N LEU A 46 -4.17 -12.48 -28.51
CA LEU A 46 -5.15 -12.37 -27.43
C LEU A 46 -5.34 -13.70 -26.70
N GLU A 47 -5.51 -14.80 -27.43
CA GLU A 47 -5.63 -16.15 -26.85
C GLU A 47 -4.36 -16.56 -26.10
N HIS A 48 -3.18 -16.30 -26.66
CA HIS A 48 -1.92 -16.62 -26.01
C HIS A 48 -1.76 -15.83 -24.70
N THR A 49 -2.04 -14.53 -24.73
CA THR A 49 -1.96 -13.66 -23.55
C THR A 49 -2.97 -14.09 -22.50
N LEU A 50 -4.23 -14.36 -22.90
CA LEU A 50 -5.27 -14.84 -22.01
C LEU A 50 -4.83 -16.12 -21.28
N LYS A 51 -4.29 -17.12 -22.01
CA LYS A 51 -3.80 -18.37 -21.40
C LYS A 51 -2.69 -18.12 -20.38
N GLN A 52 -1.77 -17.20 -20.64
CA GLN A 52 -0.70 -16.87 -19.71
C GLN A 52 -1.24 -16.19 -18.44
N VAL A 53 -2.11 -15.20 -18.60
CA VAL A 53 -2.68 -14.47 -17.45
C VAL A 53 -3.62 -15.39 -16.65
N GLU A 54 -4.37 -16.28 -17.31
CA GLU A 54 -5.21 -17.28 -16.65
C GLU A 54 -4.42 -18.19 -15.71
N LEU A 55 -3.22 -18.63 -16.13
CA LEU A 55 -2.34 -19.42 -15.28
C LEU A 55 -1.79 -18.60 -14.11
N MET A 56 -1.38 -17.35 -14.36
CA MET A 56 -0.77 -16.49 -13.35
C MET A 56 -1.77 -16.02 -12.27
N GLN A 57 -3.04 -15.82 -12.63
CA GLN A 57 -4.05 -15.36 -11.66
C GLN A 57 -4.42 -16.44 -10.62
N GLU A 58 -4.18 -17.73 -10.87
CA GLU A 58 -4.56 -18.82 -9.96
C GLU A 58 -3.92 -18.67 -8.58
N THR A 59 -2.76 -18.02 -8.53
CA THR A 59 -2.02 -17.77 -7.30
C THR A 59 -2.22 -16.35 -6.76
N CYS A 60 -3.06 -15.51 -7.36
CA CYS A 60 -3.28 -14.13 -6.90
C CYS A 60 -4.24 -14.08 -5.69
N ALA A 61 -4.27 -12.92 -5.02
CA ALA A 61 -5.26 -12.62 -3.98
C ALA A 61 -6.64 -12.32 -4.58
N ASP A 62 -7.69 -12.54 -3.78
CA ASP A 62 -9.08 -12.22 -4.16
C ASP A 62 -9.30 -10.71 -4.22
N GLU A 63 -10.08 -10.26 -5.21
CA GLU A 63 -10.32 -8.85 -5.50
C GLU A 63 -10.97 -8.09 -4.33
N MET A 64 -11.84 -8.72 -3.53
CA MET A 64 -12.42 -8.07 -2.36
C MET A 64 -11.35 -7.75 -1.32
N ASN A 65 -10.38 -8.64 -1.12
CA ASN A 65 -9.27 -8.41 -0.21
C ASN A 65 -8.29 -7.38 -0.76
N VAL A 66 -8.05 -7.35 -2.07
CA VAL A 66 -7.23 -6.32 -2.72
C VAL A 66 -7.82 -4.94 -2.47
N GLN A 67 -9.13 -4.78 -2.68
CA GLN A 67 -9.84 -3.52 -2.43
C GLN A 67 -9.75 -3.12 -0.96
N ARG A 68 -10.00 -4.06 -0.04
CA ARG A 68 -9.90 -3.82 1.40
C ARG A 68 -8.50 -3.36 1.81
N VAL A 69 -7.46 -3.98 1.26
CA VAL A 69 -6.06 -3.61 1.52
C VAL A 69 -5.71 -2.25 0.91
N GLY A 70 -6.25 -1.92 -0.27
CA GLY A 70 -6.07 -0.61 -0.90
C GLY A 70 -6.68 0.54 -0.11
N GLU A 71 -7.69 0.27 0.71
CA GLU A 71 -8.32 1.27 1.59
C GLU A 71 -7.58 1.46 2.92
N MET A 72 -6.74 0.49 3.32
CA MET A 72 -6.01 0.52 4.59
C MET A 72 -5.04 1.69 4.64
N ARG A 73 -5.04 2.39 5.78
CA ARG A 73 -4.04 3.40 6.12
C ARG A 73 -3.07 2.76 7.09
N LEU A 74 -1.82 2.64 6.66
CA LEU A 74 -0.75 2.05 7.42
C LEU A 74 0.15 3.16 7.95
N ARG A 75 0.57 3.00 9.19
CA ARG A 75 1.47 3.90 9.89
C ARG A 75 2.85 3.88 9.23
N LEU A 76 3.39 5.07 9.03
CA LEU A 76 4.76 5.22 8.55
C LEU A 76 5.76 4.93 9.67
N ARG A 77 6.89 4.31 9.31
CA ARG A 77 8.01 4.13 10.24
C ARG A 77 8.56 5.49 10.62
N VAL A 78 8.72 5.70 11.92
CA VAL A 78 9.47 6.84 12.44
C VAL A 78 10.93 6.41 12.47
N ASP A 79 11.70 6.77 11.44
CA ASP A 79 13.15 6.62 11.49
C ASP A 79 13.69 7.47 12.65
N GLY A 80 14.22 6.79 13.66
CA GLY A 80 14.46 7.37 14.98
C GLY A 80 15.36 8.60 14.98
N ASN A 81 14.77 9.76 15.29
CA ASN A 81 15.41 10.76 16.15
C ASN A 81 14.45 11.39 17.18
N TYR A 82 13.21 10.92 17.31
CA TYR A 82 12.35 11.31 18.42
C TYR A 82 11.70 10.05 18.99
N GLY A 83 12.09 9.76 20.23
CA GLY A 83 11.71 8.54 20.93
C GLY A 83 10.20 8.34 20.94
N CYS A 84 9.80 7.07 20.93
CA CYS A 84 8.44 6.62 21.13
C CYS A 84 7.87 7.25 22.42
N THR A 85 7.18 8.38 22.29
CA THR A 85 6.21 8.79 23.30
C THR A 85 5.00 7.90 23.08
N ASN A 86 4.70 7.08 24.09
CA ASN A 86 3.43 6.36 24.14
C ASN A 86 2.30 7.33 23.80
N ALA A 87 1.43 6.98 22.86
CA ALA A 87 0.36 7.84 22.33
C ALA A 87 -0.60 8.39 23.41
N HIS A 88 -0.53 7.88 24.64
CA HIS A 88 -1.30 8.34 25.80
C HIS A 88 -0.56 9.34 26.69
N LEU A 89 0.70 9.65 26.39
CA LEU A 89 1.56 10.55 27.16
C LEU A 89 1.98 11.81 26.39
N GLY A 90 1.49 12.00 25.16
CA GLY A 90 1.84 13.16 24.32
C GLY A 90 1.52 14.53 24.94
N ASN A 91 0.68 14.56 25.97
CA ASN A 91 0.28 15.79 26.66
C ASN A 91 1.13 16.12 27.90
N PHE A 92 2.12 15.30 28.26
CA PHE A 92 2.97 15.57 29.42
C PHE A 92 4.32 16.12 28.98
N SER A 93 4.62 17.34 29.43
CA SER A 93 5.98 17.87 29.39
C SER A 93 6.74 17.41 30.63
N PHE A 94 8.00 17.00 30.44
CA PHE A 94 8.89 16.56 31.52
C PHE A 94 10.09 17.51 31.60
N ASP A 95 10.51 17.86 32.83
CA ASP A 95 11.76 18.57 33.04
C ASP A 95 12.99 17.64 32.97
N ARG A 96 14.18 18.24 33.09
CA ARG A 96 15.47 17.52 33.08
C ARG A 96 15.65 16.58 34.26
N ASP A 97 14.82 16.68 35.29
CA ASP A 97 14.85 15.83 36.48
C ASP A 97 13.76 14.73 36.42
N GLY A 98 13.00 14.65 35.32
CA GLY A 98 11.98 13.64 35.08
C GLY A 98 10.63 13.94 35.75
N ASN A 99 10.41 15.17 36.22
CA ASN A 99 9.13 15.58 36.81
C ASN A 99 8.17 16.11 35.74
N ILE A 100 6.88 15.85 35.93
CA ILE A 100 5.81 16.33 35.03
C ILE A 100 5.59 17.83 35.29
N THR A 101 5.87 18.68 34.29
CA THR A 101 5.84 20.14 34.42
C THR A 101 4.63 20.82 33.79
N GLY A 102 3.72 20.08 33.15
CA GLY A 102 2.50 20.70 32.62
C GLY A 102 1.47 19.69 32.13
N VAL A 103 0.25 19.85 32.62
CA VAL A 103 -0.99 19.43 31.96
C VAL A 103 -1.58 20.71 31.36
N PRO A 104 -1.74 20.84 30.03
CA PRO A 104 -2.43 21.99 29.49
C PRO A 104 -3.92 21.85 29.80
N GLU A 105 -4.39 22.57 30.82
CA GLU A 105 -5.81 22.81 31.01
C GLU A 105 -6.30 23.80 29.94
N GLY A 106 -7.10 23.29 28.98
CA GLY A 106 -8.08 24.04 28.20
C GLY A 106 -7.58 24.98 27.09
N ASP A 107 -7.95 24.71 25.84
CA ASP A 107 -9.02 25.49 25.21
C ASP A 107 -9.42 24.94 23.83
N LEU A 108 -10.71 24.73 23.68
CA LEU A 108 -11.40 24.55 22.41
C LEU A 108 -11.34 25.88 21.64
N ASN A 109 -11.02 25.81 20.34
CA ASN A 109 -10.97 26.90 19.35
C ASN A 109 -9.60 27.56 19.16
N ASN A 110 -8.85 27.05 18.17
CA ASN A 110 -8.30 27.89 17.12
C ASN A 110 -7.86 27.03 15.93
N ASP A 111 -8.51 27.29 14.80
CA ASP A 111 -8.09 26.88 13.46
C ASP A 111 -6.71 27.50 13.13
N VAL A 112 -5.64 26.72 13.30
CA VAL A 112 -4.41 26.89 12.53
C VAL A 112 -3.80 25.51 12.28
N ASP A 113 -3.81 25.12 11.01
CA ASP A 113 -3.05 24.04 10.40
C ASP A 113 -1.67 23.86 11.04
N GLY A 114 -1.43 22.70 11.67
CA GLY A 114 -0.12 22.32 12.19
C GLY A 114 -0.13 21.52 13.48
N ASP A 115 -0.83 20.39 13.53
CA ASP A 115 -0.68 19.42 14.63
C ASP A 115 0.09 18.18 14.14
N PHE A 116 1.42 18.26 14.25
CA PHE A 116 2.39 17.20 13.98
C PHE A 116 2.51 16.22 15.16
N SER A 117 1.41 15.56 15.57
CA SER A 117 1.47 14.62 16.70
C SER A 117 0.53 13.40 16.65
N ALA A 118 0.18 12.93 15.45
CA ALA A 118 -0.32 11.58 15.23
C ALA A 118 0.52 10.92 14.14
N SER A 119 1.11 9.75 14.42
CA SER A 119 1.93 9.01 13.47
C SER A 119 1.24 8.94 12.10
N GLU A 120 1.83 9.56 11.08
CA GLU A 120 1.21 9.75 9.78
C GLU A 120 0.83 8.40 9.18
N ALA A 121 -0.47 8.08 9.19
CA ALA A 121 -0.99 6.88 8.55
C ALA A 121 -1.28 7.18 7.07
N GLN A 122 -0.60 6.50 6.17
CA GLN A 122 -0.70 6.67 4.72
C GLN A 122 -1.26 5.42 4.05
N ARG A 123 -1.99 5.58 2.95
CA ARG A 123 -2.36 4.45 2.09
C ARG A 123 -1.14 3.97 1.29
N MET A 124 -1.15 2.69 0.95
CA MET A 124 -0.26 2.15 -0.07
C MET A 124 -0.58 2.78 -1.44
N LYS A 125 0.43 2.88 -2.30
CA LYS A 125 0.24 3.28 -3.69
C LYS A 125 -0.48 2.14 -4.42
N ALA A 126 -1.31 2.46 -5.40
CA ALA A 126 -2.11 1.45 -6.10
C ALA A 126 -1.25 0.31 -6.67
N PHE A 127 -0.06 0.61 -7.21
CA PHE A 127 0.83 -0.42 -7.75
C PHE A 127 1.38 -1.34 -6.66
N GLU A 128 1.58 -0.85 -5.44
CA GLU A 128 2.10 -1.65 -4.31
C GLU A 128 1.05 -2.67 -3.89
N VAL A 129 -0.21 -2.24 -3.83
CA VAL A 129 -1.35 -3.10 -3.51
C VAL A 129 -1.48 -4.21 -4.57
N VAL A 130 -1.46 -3.84 -5.85
CA VAL A 130 -1.55 -4.82 -6.96
C VAL A 130 -0.33 -5.74 -6.98
N ALA A 131 0.86 -5.24 -6.70
CA ALA A 131 2.08 -6.06 -6.61
C ALA A 131 1.99 -7.07 -5.45
N LEU A 132 1.53 -6.66 -4.27
CA LEU A 132 1.32 -7.57 -3.14
C LEU A 132 0.25 -8.62 -3.44
N ALA A 133 -0.85 -8.21 -4.07
CA ALA A 133 -1.92 -9.12 -4.49
C ALA A 133 -1.46 -10.16 -5.51
N THR A 134 -0.51 -9.79 -6.38
CA THR A 134 0.02 -10.65 -7.43
C THR A 134 1.10 -11.59 -6.90
N LEU A 135 2.03 -11.07 -6.09
CA LEU A 135 3.22 -11.80 -5.62
C LEU A 135 2.95 -12.64 -4.36
N ARG A 136 1.96 -12.27 -3.56
CA ARG A 136 1.56 -12.92 -2.29
C ARG A 136 2.74 -13.29 -1.37
N PRO A 137 3.58 -12.32 -0.98
CA PRO A 137 4.66 -12.57 -0.03
C PRO A 137 4.10 -13.10 1.29
N LYS A 138 4.82 -14.06 1.89
CA LYS A 138 4.43 -14.73 3.15
C LYS A 138 4.98 -14.05 4.38
N THR A 139 5.97 -13.19 4.22
CA THR A 139 6.58 -12.44 5.31
C THR A 139 6.70 -10.97 4.95
N VAL A 140 6.76 -10.13 5.98
CA VAL A 140 6.98 -8.68 5.80
C VAL A 140 8.33 -8.42 5.15
N ASP A 141 9.37 -9.18 5.52
CA ASP A 141 10.70 -9.04 4.93
C ASP A 141 10.70 -9.37 3.43
N GLU A 142 10.02 -10.45 3.04
CA GLU A 142 9.84 -10.80 1.63
C GLU A 142 9.06 -9.71 0.88
N ALA A 143 7.99 -9.18 1.46
CA ALA A 143 7.21 -8.10 0.87
C ALA A 143 8.07 -6.85 0.61
N VAL A 144 8.93 -6.48 1.56
CA VAL A 144 9.84 -5.33 1.42
C VAL A 144 10.95 -5.62 0.41
N VAL A 145 11.47 -6.85 0.34
CA VAL A 145 12.48 -7.21 -0.68
C VAL A 145 11.89 -7.14 -2.09
N LEU A 146 10.66 -7.62 -2.27
CA LEU A 146 9.97 -7.62 -3.57
C LEU A 146 9.45 -6.24 -3.97
N VAL A 147 8.99 -5.44 -3.00
CA VAL A 147 8.45 -4.09 -3.19
C VAL A 147 9.12 -3.14 -2.18
N PRO A 148 10.33 -2.62 -2.49
CA PRO A 148 11.14 -1.84 -1.56
C PRO A 148 10.46 -0.60 -0.98
N SER A 149 9.56 0.01 -1.73
CA SER A 149 8.83 1.19 -1.30
C SER A 149 7.96 0.93 -0.05
N LEU A 150 7.59 -0.34 0.22
CA LEU A 150 6.86 -0.73 1.43
C LEU A 150 7.67 -0.60 2.71
N ALA A 151 9.00 -0.46 2.64
CA ALA A 151 9.86 -0.28 3.80
C ALA A 151 9.45 0.91 4.68
N ARG A 152 8.75 1.90 4.11
CA ARG A 152 8.24 3.07 4.82
C ARG A 152 7.14 2.76 5.83
N PHE A 153 6.52 1.58 5.81
CA PHE A 153 5.42 1.23 6.70
C PHE A 153 5.87 0.41 7.92
N GLU A 154 5.15 0.57 9.02
CA GLU A 154 5.34 -0.23 10.23
C GLU A 154 5.16 -1.74 9.95
N PRO A 155 6.12 -2.60 10.34
CA PRO A 155 6.07 -4.03 10.03
C PRO A 155 4.81 -4.74 10.53
N SER A 156 4.31 -4.35 11.70
CA SER A 156 3.11 -4.98 12.31
C SER A 156 1.84 -4.68 11.51
N GLU A 157 1.71 -3.46 11.00
CA GLU A 157 0.57 -3.06 10.19
C GLU A 157 0.67 -3.62 8.76
N LEU A 158 1.88 -3.63 8.19
CA LEU A 158 2.13 -4.30 6.91
C LEU A 158 1.84 -5.81 7.00
N GLY A 159 2.22 -6.46 8.11
CA GLY A 159 1.86 -7.86 8.36
C GLY A 159 0.35 -8.09 8.46
N SER A 160 -0.40 -7.14 9.02
CA SER A 160 -1.86 -7.19 9.06
C SER A 160 -2.50 -7.05 7.67
N ALA A 161 -1.94 -6.18 6.82
CA ALA A 161 -2.35 -6.06 5.42
C ALA A 161 -2.09 -7.37 4.64
N LEU A 162 -0.92 -7.99 4.83
CA LEU A 162 -0.62 -9.30 4.22
C LEU A 162 -1.58 -10.40 4.70
N GLY A 163 -1.90 -10.43 6.00
CA GLY A 163 -2.88 -11.35 6.56
C GLY A 163 -4.28 -11.17 5.96
N THR A 164 -4.63 -9.95 5.58
CA THR A 164 -5.91 -9.65 4.90
C THR A 164 -5.92 -10.21 3.48
N LEU A 165 -4.82 -10.12 2.73
CA LEU A 165 -4.71 -10.70 1.39
C LEU A 165 -4.77 -12.24 1.39
N ASP A 166 -4.38 -12.87 2.50
CA ASP A 166 -4.42 -14.33 2.67
C ASP A 166 -5.73 -14.85 3.29
N SER A 167 -6.63 -13.97 3.73
CA SER A 167 -7.91 -14.36 4.35
C SER A 167 -8.92 -14.80 3.28
N PHE A 168 -9.54 -15.97 3.45
CA PHE A 168 -10.62 -16.48 2.58
C PHE A 168 -12.00 -16.18 3.15
#